data_AF-A0A165Y6W0-F1
#
_entry.id   AF-A0A165Y6W0-F1
#
_cell.length_a   1.000
_cell.length_b   1.000
_cell.length_c   1.000
_cell.angle_alpha   90.00
_cell.angle_beta   90.00
_cell.angle_gamma   90.00
#
_symmetry.space_group_name_H-M   'P 1'
#
loop_
_entity.id
_entity.type
_entity.pdbx_description
1 polymer ?
#
loop_
_entity_poly.entity_id
_entity_poly.type
_entity_poly.pdbx_seq_one_letter_code
_entity_poly.pdbx_strand_id
1 'polypeptide(L)'
;MSSIREQSVEESAAPEGRQLALASVFNCSINFAWLARLLSLFGGPRVTTASDWEPTVLLLMALLNFEAKTFFQDGTRLLSCRVTSINMWLYRRERAVVIDPVSALEEHFGDEVAYIWLKTRQLPVDQVASMYGEEGISVVVRSLLQWRAIDPTAEDWVVIVADVTAALELLRDHSSGTGVGSTLADVLEGRDIQRAERARIDLKARSDSRAQRNKGRKRSRDVEPPAGLQSGRRVRKRRN
;
A
#
# COMPACT_ATOMS: atom_id res chain seq x y z
N MET A 1 4.80 73.13 12.71
CA MET A 1 3.88 72.29 11.92
C MET A 1 4.52 70.91 11.77
N SER A 2 4.35 70.05 12.77
CA SER A 2 4.95 68.70 12.80
C SER A 2 3.85 67.68 12.54
N SER A 3 3.97 67.00 11.40
CA SER A 3 3.03 65.98 10.91
C SER A 3 3.20 64.69 11.71
N ILE A 4 2.17 64.30 12.45
CA ILE A 4 2.07 63.02 13.13
C ILE A 4 1.71 61.97 12.08
N ARG A 5 2.55 60.93 11.96
CA ARG A 5 2.43 59.82 11.01
C ARG A 5 1.60 58.74 11.68
N GLU A 6 0.36 58.57 11.27
CA GLU A 6 -0.52 57.48 11.70
C GLU A 6 0.05 56.15 11.17
N GLN A 7 0.44 55.28 12.09
CA GLN A 7 0.74 53.88 11.80
C GLN A 7 -0.58 53.10 11.90
N SER A 8 -1.11 52.73 10.74
CA SER A 8 -2.18 51.75 10.60
C SER A 8 -1.65 50.37 11.01
N VAL A 9 -2.16 49.88 12.14
CA VAL A 9 -1.96 48.52 12.65
C VAL A 9 -2.77 47.57 11.76
N GLU A 10 -2.07 46.75 10.97
CA GLU A 10 -2.67 45.59 10.31
C GLU A 10 -3.06 44.56 11.37
N GLU A 11 -4.37 44.44 11.57
CA GLU A 11 -5.02 43.47 12.43
C GLU A 11 -4.83 42.08 11.82
N SER A 12 -3.83 41.36 12.34
CA SER A 12 -3.54 39.96 12.01
C SER A 12 -4.73 39.08 12.39
N ALA A 13 -5.49 38.65 11.37
CA ALA A 13 -6.59 37.71 11.54
C ALA A 13 -6.05 36.39 12.13
N ALA A 14 -6.48 36.08 13.35
CA ALA A 14 -6.18 34.81 14.01
C ALA A 14 -6.66 33.65 13.13
N PRO A 15 -5.89 32.55 13.02
CA PRO A 15 -6.28 31.40 12.23
C PRO A 15 -7.58 30.83 12.80
N GLU A 16 -8.64 30.87 11.99
CA GLU A 16 -9.92 30.24 12.30
C GLU A 16 -9.67 28.79 12.73
N GLY A 17 -10.01 28.50 13.99
CA GLY A 17 -9.91 27.16 14.54
C GLY A 17 -10.78 26.22 13.71
N ARG A 18 -10.14 25.38 12.89
CA ARG A 18 -10.81 24.28 12.18
C ARG A 18 -11.48 23.38 13.22
N GLN A 19 -12.79 23.56 13.41
CA GLN A 19 -13.60 22.62 14.17
C GLN A 19 -13.49 21.26 13.48
N LEU A 20 -12.90 20.28 14.17
CA LEU A 20 -12.88 18.89 13.73
C LEU A 20 -14.33 18.39 13.68
N ALA A 21 -14.81 18.05 12.49
CA ALA A 21 -16.16 17.52 12.33
C ALA A 21 -16.29 16.20 13.10
N LEU A 22 -17.43 15.93 13.74
CA LEU A 22 -17.67 14.67 14.47
C LEU A 22 -17.37 13.41 13.63
N ALA A 23 -17.65 13.46 12.32
CA ALA A 23 -17.31 12.39 11.38
C ALA A 23 -15.81 12.05 11.35
N SER A 24 -14.91 13.04 11.48
CA SER A 24 -13.47 12.77 11.52
C SER A 24 -13.06 12.05 12.80
N VAL A 25 -13.69 12.36 13.94
CA VAL A 25 -13.42 11.69 15.22
C VAL A 25 -13.86 10.22 15.21
N PHE A 26 -15.02 9.93 14.62
CA PHE A 26 -15.50 8.55 14.46
C PHE A 26 -14.60 7.74 13.50
N ASN A 27 -14.16 8.33 12.39
CA ASN A 27 -13.26 7.66 11.44
C ASN A 27 -11.89 7.35 12.05
N CYS A 28 -11.32 8.25 12.85
CA CYS A 28 -10.09 7.97 13.62
C CYS A 28 -10.21 6.71 14.48
N SER A 29 -11.33 6.56 15.20
CA SER A 29 -11.56 5.44 16.11
C SER A 29 -11.63 4.10 15.36
N ILE A 30 -12.29 4.07 14.19
CA ILE A 30 -12.42 2.86 13.36
C ILE A 30 -11.06 2.46 12.78
N ASN A 31 -10.29 3.43 12.26
CA ASN A 31 -8.99 3.17 11.66
C ASN A 31 -7.93 2.77 12.69
N PHE A 32 -7.97 3.36 13.88
CA PHE A 32 -7.14 2.91 15.01
C PHE A 32 -7.48 1.48 15.43
N ALA A 33 -8.78 1.16 15.56
CA ALA A 33 -9.22 -0.21 15.87
C ALA A 33 -8.80 -1.22 14.77
N TRP A 34 -8.78 -0.80 13.51
CA TRP A 34 -8.28 -1.62 12.41
C TRP A 34 -6.77 -1.88 12.51
N LEU A 35 -5.95 -0.86 12.81
CA LEU A 35 -4.52 -1.04 13.06
C LEU A 35 -4.24 -1.93 14.27
N ALA A 36 -4.99 -1.77 15.36
CA ALA A 36 -4.87 -2.62 16.54
C ALA A 36 -5.21 -4.09 16.20
N ARG A 37 -6.20 -4.33 15.34
CA ARG A 37 -6.54 -5.67 14.83
C ARG A 37 -5.44 -6.23 13.93
N LEU A 38 -4.82 -5.41 13.08
CA LEU A 38 -3.64 -5.82 12.30
C LEU A 38 -2.50 -6.27 13.19
N LEU A 39 -2.16 -5.48 14.21
CA LEU A 39 -1.11 -5.83 15.16
C LEU A 39 -1.45 -7.13 15.91
N SER A 40 -2.69 -7.27 16.39
CA SER A 40 -3.12 -8.47 17.10
C SER A 40 -3.09 -9.74 16.22
N LEU A 41 -3.42 -9.62 14.94
CA LEU A 41 -3.50 -10.78 14.05
C LEU A 41 -2.13 -11.15 13.49
N PHE A 42 -1.43 -10.17 12.92
CA PHE A 42 -0.17 -10.38 12.21
C PHE A 42 1.04 -10.38 13.12
N GLY A 43 0.95 -9.73 14.27
CA GLY A 43 1.95 -9.90 15.31
C GLY A 43 1.81 -11.22 16.09
N GLY A 44 0.70 -11.93 15.94
CA GLY A 44 0.54 -13.23 16.60
C GLY A 44 1.59 -14.25 16.12
N PRO A 45 1.98 -15.23 16.96
CA PRO A 45 2.91 -16.29 16.60
C PRO A 45 2.41 -17.21 15.46
N ARG A 46 1.15 -17.02 15.03
CA ARG A 46 0.54 -17.72 13.90
C ARG A 46 0.99 -17.20 12.54
N VAL A 47 1.54 -15.98 12.49
CA VAL A 47 1.86 -15.31 11.23
C VAL A 47 3.32 -14.88 11.17
N THR A 48 3.80 -14.25 12.24
CA THR A 48 5.20 -13.87 12.36
C THR A 48 5.97 -14.91 13.15
N THR A 49 7.06 -15.40 12.57
CA THR A 49 8.07 -16.11 13.34
C THR A 49 8.74 -15.13 14.31
N ALA A 50 9.49 -15.65 15.29
CA ALA A 50 10.22 -14.81 16.24
C ALA A 50 11.17 -13.81 15.55
N SER A 51 11.76 -14.19 14.42
CA SER A 51 12.63 -13.30 13.63
C SER A 51 11.87 -12.23 12.82
N ASP A 52 10.59 -12.46 12.52
CA ASP A 52 9.78 -11.53 11.72
C ASP A 52 8.98 -10.54 12.55
N TRP A 53 8.89 -10.79 13.87
CA TRP A 53 8.12 -9.97 14.79
C TRP A 53 8.59 -8.51 14.79
N GLU A 54 9.90 -8.27 14.94
CA GLU A 54 10.45 -6.92 14.98
C GLU A 54 10.21 -6.14 13.66
N PRO A 55 10.55 -6.67 12.46
CA PRO A 55 10.21 -6.02 11.20
C PRO A 55 8.71 -5.71 11.04
N THR A 56 7.85 -6.62 11.50
CA THR A 56 6.39 -6.45 11.44
C THR A 56 5.91 -5.31 12.33
N VAL A 57 6.40 -5.24 13.56
CA VAL A 57 6.06 -4.16 14.50
C VAL A 57 6.55 -2.82 13.96
N LEU A 58 7.79 -2.75 13.47
CA LEU A 58 8.33 -1.51 12.89
C LEU A 58 7.50 -1.04 11.69
N LEU A 59 7.10 -1.94 10.80
CA LEU A 59 6.22 -1.63 9.67
C LEU A 59 4.87 -1.07 10.12
N LEU A 60 4.22 -1.72 11.09
CA LEU A 60 2.93 -1.30 11.61
C LEU A 60 3.01 0.04 12.36
N MET A 61 4.08 0.27 13.12
CA MET A 61 4.33 1.54 13.81
C MET A 61 4.60 2.67 12.81
N ALA A 62 5.37 2.41 11.75
CA ALA A 62 5.60 3.38 10.68
C ALA A 62 4.29 3.74 9.96
N LEU A 63 3.43 2.75 9.67
CA LEU A 63 2.10 2.99 9.10
C LEU A 63 1.23 3.82 10.05
N LEU A 64 1.16 3.44 11.32
CA LEU A 64 0.39 4.17 12.34
C LEU A 64 0.81 5.64 12.40
N ASN A 65 2.12 5.90 12.43
CA ASN A 65 2.66 7.26 12.50
C ASN A 65 2.39 8.06 11.22
N PHE A 66 2.44 7.41 10.06
CA PHE A 66 2.09 8.04 8.78
C PHE A 66 0.60 8.43 8.73
N GLU A 67 -0.30 7.50 9.07
CA GLU A 67 -1.75 7.72 9.07
C GLU A 67 -2.21 8.69 10.18
N ALA A 68 -1.52 8.70 11.32
CA ALA A 68 -1.84 9.63 12.41
C ALA A 68 -1.66 11.10 11.99
N LYS A 69 -0.72 11.41 11.09
CA LYS A 69 -0.50 12.77 10.56
C LYS A 69 -1.72 13.30 9.80
N THR A 70 -2.49 12.40 9.20
CA THR A 70 -3.69 12.73 8.42
C THR A 70 -4.97 12.48 9.20
N PHE A 71 -4.85 12.23 10.51
CA PHE A 71 -5.96 11.84 11.39
C PHE A 71 -6.74 10.66 10.81
N PHE A 72 -6.03 9.70 10.20
CA PHE A 72 -6.63 8.52 9.57
C PHE A 72 -7.76 8.87 8.58
N GLN A 73 -7.67 9.99 7.88
CA GLN A 73 -8.58 10.30 6.78
C GLN A 73 -8.20 9.49 5.54
N ASP A 74 -9.02 9.52 4.50
CA ASP A 74 -8.62 8.96 3.21
C ASP A 74 -7.90 10.00 2.36
N GLY A 75 -6.88 9.53 1.65
CA GLY A 75 -6.07 10.30 0.73
C GLY A 75 -6.83 10.78 -0.50
N THR A 76 -6.29 11.79 -1.18
CA THR A 76 -6.84 12.23 -2.48
C THR A 76 -6.43 11.31 -3.63
N ARG A 77 -5.50 10.39 -3.39
CA ARG A 77 -5.02 9.42 -4.37
C ARG A 77 -5.17 8.00 -3.83
N LEU A 78 -5.58 7.11 -4.73
CA LEU A 78 -5.73 5.70 -4.46
C LEU A 78 -4.49 4.93 -4.94
N LEU A 79 -4.15 3.85 -4.24
CA LEU A 79 -3.13 2.92 -4.70
C LEU A 79 -3.63 2.18 -5.95
N SER A 80 -2.90 2.30 -7.06
CA SER A 80 -3.25 1.56 -8.27
C SER A 80 -2.89 0.08 -8.12
N CYS A 81 -3.89 -0.75 -7.84
CA CYS A 81 -3.77 -2.19 -7.72
C CYS A 81 -4.70 -2.91 -8.70
N ARG A 82 -4.18 -3.92 -9.41
CA ARG A 82 -4.98 -4.80 -10.29
C ARG A 82 -4.88 -6.26 -9.87
N VAL A 83 -4.86 -6.48 -8.57
CA VAL A 83 -4.82 -7.81 -7.96
C VAL A 83 -6.22 -8.13 -7.47
N THR A 84 -6.77 -9.26 -7.91
CA THR A 84 -8.18 -9.59 -7.72
C THR A 84 -8.47 -9.79 -6.24
N SER A 85 -7.60 -10.51 -5.53
CA SER A 85 -7.74 -10.73 -4.08
C SER A 85 -7.75 -9.42 -3.29
N ILE A 86 -6.83 -8.51 -3.60
CA ILE A 86 -6.75 -7.18 -2.96
C ILE A 86 -8.02 -6.37 -3.23
N ASN A 87 -8.49 -6.31 -4.47
CA ASN A 87 -9.71 -5.60 -4.81
C ASN A 87 -10.92 -6.16 -4.05
N MET A 88 -11.01 -7.49 -3.91
CA MET A 88 -12.07 -8.11 -3.12
C MET A 88 -12.03 -7.67 -1.65
N TRP A 89 -10.87 -7.37 -1.07
CA TRP A 89 -10.78 -6.82 0.29
C TRP A 89 -11.33 -5.42 0.40
N LEU A 90 -10.99 -4.56 -0.56
CA LEU A 90 -11.42 -3.16 -0.59
C LEU A 90 -12.94 -3.04 -0.72
N TYR A 91 -13.60 -3.99 -1.39
CA TYR A 91 -15.06 -4.03 -1.52
C TYR A 91 -15.81 -4.71 -0.36
N ARG A 92 -15.12 -5.29 0.65
CA ARG A 92 -15.81 -5.94 1.79
C ARG A 92 -16.38 -4.86 2.72
N ARG A 93 -17.69 -4.97 3.00
CA ARG A 93 -18.43 -4.05 3.90
C ARG A 93 -17.92 -4.04 5.33
N GLU A 94 -17.45 -5.20 5.81
CA GLU A 94 -16.82 -5.34 7.12
C GLU A 94 -15.33 -5.59 6.93
N ARG A 95 -14.52 -4.68 7.48
CA ARG A 95 -13.05 -4.72 7.51
C ARG A 95 -12.57 -5.79 8.49
N ALA A 96 -12.98 -7.04 8.28
CA ALA A 96 -12.42 -8.15 9.01
C ALA A 96 -10.94 -8.25 8.56
N VAL A 97 -10.04 -7.89 9.48
CA VAL A 97 -8.62 -8.21 9.34
C VAL A 97 -8.55 -9.73 9.43
N VAL A 98 -8.50 -10.36 8.27
CA VAL A 98 -8.49 -11.81 8.11
C VAL A 98 -7.31 -12.16 7.23
N ILE A 99 -6.64 -13.24 7.59
CA ILE A 99 -5.67 -13.89 6.73
C ILE A 99 -6.47 -14.72 5.74
N ASP A 100 -6.52 -14.27 4.50
CA ASP A 100 -7.22 -15.03 3.47
C ASP A 100 -6.46 -16.34 3.20
N PRO A 101 -7.16 -17.45 2.94
CA PRO A 101 -6.52 -18.72 2.62
C PRO A 101 -5.78 -18.62 1.28
N VAL A 102 -4.73 -19.42 1.11
CA VAL A 102 -3.92 -19.46 -0.14
C VAL A 102 -4.79 -19.64 -1.39
N SER A 103 -5.89 -20.41 -1.30
CA SER A 103 -6.82 -20.65 -2.41
C SER A 103 -7.63 -19.42 -2.85
N ALA A 104 -7.71 -18.37 -2.02
CA ALA A 104 -8.38 -17.12 -2.33
C ALA A 104 -7.43 -16.06 -2.91
N LEU A 105 -6.14 -16.37 -3.03
CA LEU A 105 -5.09 -15.48 -3.49
C LEU A 105 -4.56 -15.91 -4.85
N GLU A 106 -3.86 -14.99 -5.51
CA GLU A 106 -3.09 -15.30 -6.70
C GLU A 106 -1.97 -16.29 -6.36
N GLU A 107 -1.77 -17.28 -7.24
CA GLU A 107 -0.73 -18.33 -7.11
C GLU A 107 0.67 -17.78 -6.80
N HIS A 108 0.97 -16.56 -7.25
CA HIS A 108 2.23 -15.86 -7.00
C HIS A 108 1.97 -14.49 -6.36
N PHE A 109 1.17 -14.48 -5.30
CA PHE A 109 0.74 -13.26 -4.62
C PHE A 109 1.92 -12.34 -4.24
N GLY A 110 3.02 -12.89 -3.71
CA GLY A 110 4.20 -12.11 -3.35
C GLY A 110 4.81 -11.32 -4.51
N ASP A 111 4.82 -11.89 -5.72
CA ASP A 111 5.32 -11.21 -6.91
C ASP A 111 4.38 -10.07 -7.36
N GLU A 112 3.07 -10.20 -7.14
CA GLU A 112 2.11 -9.11 -7.36
C GLU A 112 2.32 -7.98 -6.34
N VAL A 113 2.53 -8.31 -5.06
CA VAL A 113 2.81 -7.32 -3.99
C VAL A 113 4.11 -6.57 -4.27
N ALA A 114 5.18 -7.29 -4.59
CA ALA A 114 6.47 -6.70 -4.98
C ALA A 114 6.32 -5.78 -6.20
N TYR A 115 5.54 -6.19 -7.21
CA TYR A 115 5.27 -5.36 -8.37
C TYR A 115 4.50 -4.08 -8.02
N ILE A 116 3.48 -4.16 -7.16
CA ILE A 116 2.75 -2.98 -6.68
C ILE A 116 3.72 -2.01 -6.02
N TRP A 117 4.53 -2.49 -5.06
CA TRP A 117 5.46 -1.62 -4.35
C TRP A 117 6.52 -1.01 -5.27
N LEU A 118 7.08 -1.80 -6.20
CA LEU A 118 8.01 -1.30 -7.22
C LEU A 118 7.40 -0.17 -8.05
N LYS A 119 6.11 -0.24 -8.39
CA LYS A 119 5.41 0.83 -9.11
C LYS A 119 5.13 2.03 -8.23
N THR A 120 4.73 1.83 -6.99
CA THR A 120 4.48 2.92 -6.05
C THR A 120 5.75 3.73 -5.80
N ARG A 121 6.91 3.09 -5.60
CA ARG A 121 8.15 3.81 -5.35
C ARG A 121 8.69 4.59 -6.56
N GLN A 122 8.21 4.29 -7.77
CA GLN A 122 8.53 5.05 -8.98
C GLN A 122 7.69 6.32 -9.13
N LEU A 123 6.69 6.53 -8.27
CA LEU A 123 5.89 7.75 -8.28
C LEU A 123 6.60 8.90 -7.56
N PRO A 124 6.27 10.15 -7.90
CA PRO A 124 6.72 11.32 -7.16
C PRO A 124 6.34 11.24 -5.67
N VAL A 125 7.24 11.70 -4.79
CA VAL A 125 7.05 11.60 -3.33
C VAL A 125 5.76 12.27 -2.87
N ASP A 126 5.41 13.43 -3.42
CA ASP A 126 4.18 14.16 -3.13
C ASP A 126 2.93 13.36 -3.48
N GLN A 127 2.96 12.63 -4.59
CA GLN A 127 1.85 11.75 -4.97
C GLN A 127 1.70 10.61 -3.98
N VAL A 128 2.81 9.96 -3.61
CA VAL A 128 2.76 8.85 -2.64
C VAL A 128 2.34 9.36 -1.25
N ALA A 129 2.81 10.53 -0.82
CA ALA A 129 2.41 11.14 0.44
C ALA A 129 0.91 11.44 0.53
N SER A 130 0.23 11.59 -0.62
CA SER A 130 -1.22 11.78 -0.70
C SER A 130 -2.04 10.47 -0.77
N MET A 131 -1.38 9.30 -0.75
CA MET A 131 -1.99 7.96 -0.75
C MET A 131 -2.13 7.40 0.67
N TYR A 132 -2.74 8.14 1.59
CA TYR A 132 -3.05 7.65 2.94
C TYR A 132 -4.48 7.08 2.99
N GLY A 133 -4.84 6.38 4.08
CA GLY A 133 -6.15 5.79 4.28
C GLY A 133 -6.33 4.38 3.71
N GLU A 134 -7.57 3.90 3.68
CA GLU A 134 -7.90 2.48 3.44
C GLU A 134 -7.51 1.98 2.04
N GLU A 135 -7.67 2.83 1.04
CA GLU A 135 -7.36 2.52 -0.36
C GLU A 135 -5.95 3.00 -0.77
N GLY A 136 -5.17 3.51 0.19
CA GLY A 136 -3.84 4.08 0.00
C GLY A 136 -2.70 3.08 0.26
N ILE A 137 -1.61 3.57 0.86
CA ILE A 137 -0.41 2.79 1.19
C ILE A 137 -0.69 1.70 2.22
N SER A 138 -1.71 1.85 3.06
CA SER A 138 -2.16 0.82 4.00
C SER A 138 -2.44 -0.52 3.30
N VAL A 139 -2.85 -0.49 2.03
CA VAL A 139 -3.03 -1.68 1.18
C VAL A 139 -1.71 -2.41 0.93
N VAL A 140 -0.61 -1.69 0.69
CA VAL A 140 0.73 -2.30 0.52
C VAL A 140 1.12 -3.01 1.81
N VAL A 141 0.97 -2.35 2.96
CA VAL A 141 1.32 -2.92 4.27
C VAL A 141 0.49 -4.17 4.54
N ARG A 142 -0.83 -4.11 4.40
CA ARG A 142 -1.70 -5.29 4.57
C ARG A 142 -1.30 -6.43 3.62
N SER A 143 -0.95 -6.10 2.38
CA SER A 143 -0.56 -7.10 1.38
C SER A 143 0.77 -7.76 1.73
N LEU A 144 1.75 -7.01 2.27
CA LEU A 144 3.00 -7.59 2.76
C LEU A 144 2.79 -8.55 3.93
N LEU A 145 1.91 -8.18 4.86
CA LEU A 145 1.58 -9.02 6.01
C LEU A 145 0.85 -10.30 5.58
N GLN A 146 -0.10 -10.18 4.64
CA GLN A 146 -0.76 -11.33 4.03
C GLN A 146 0.23 -12.22 3.27
N TRP A 147 1.16 -11.64 2.51
CA TRP A 147 2.20 -12.39 1.81
C TRP A 147 3.04 -13.21 2.80
N ARG A 148 3.50 -12.62 3.90
CA ARG A 148 4.28 -13.37 4.91
C ARG A 148 3.50 -14.54 5.49
N ALA A 149 2.20 -14.36 5.71
CA ALA A 149 1.34 -15.40 6.26
C ALA A 149 1.22 -16.64 5.35
N ILE A 150 1.31 -16.46 4.03
CA ILE A 150 1.18 -17.55 3.06
C ILE A 150 2.52 -18.09 2.54
N ASP A 151 3.59 -17.29 2.65
CA ASP A 151 4.95 -17.65 2.26
C ASP A 151 5.93 -17.21 3.38
N PRO A 152 6.00 -17.98 4.47
CA PRO A 152 6.91 -17.72 5.58
C PRO A 152 8.37 -18.01 5.25
N THR A 153 8.68 -18.43 4.02
CA THR A 153 10.05 -18.72 3.57
C THR A 153 10.61 -17.67 2.62
N ALA A 154 9.82 -16.66 2.24
CA ALA A 154 10.28 -15.55 1.40
C ALA A 154 11.39 -14.74 2.10
N GLU A 155 12.65 -14.95 1.71
CA GLU A 155 13.83 -14.29 2.29
C GLU A 155 13.88 -12.78 1.95
N ASP A 156 13.38 -12.41 0.77
CA ASP A 156 13.31 -11.03 0.29
C ASP A 156 12.23 -10.20 0.98
N TRP A 157 11.30 -10.84 1.69
CA TRP A 157 10.21 -10.16 2.39
C TRP A 157 10.73 -9.13 3.39
N VAL A 158 11.74 -9.48 4.20
CA VAL A 158 12.30 -8.57 5.23
C VAL A 158 12.94 -7.34 4.58
N VAL A 159 13.60 -7.51 3.43
CA VAL A 159 14.21 -6.40 2.67
C VAL A 159 13.13 -5.45 2.17
N ILE A 160 12.07 -5.99 1.58
CA ILE A 160 10.96 -5.19 1.04
C ILE A 160 10.20 -4.48 2.17
N VAL A 161 9.97 -5.15 3.30
CA VAL A 161 9.37 -4.54 4.49
C VAL A 161 10.22 -3.39 5.01
N ALA A 162 11.53 -3.57 5.13
CA ALA A 162 12.42 -2.50 5.58
C ALA A 162 12.39 -1.28 4.64
N ASP A 163 12.30 -1.49 3.32
CA ASP A 163 12.17 -0.44 2.31
C ASP A 163 10.82 0.31 2.44
N VAL A 164 9.70 -0.41 2.66
CA VAL A 164 8.38 0.20 2.92
C VAL A 164 8.36 0.97 4.24
N THR A 165 8.94 0.42 5.30
CA THR A 165 9.05 1.10 6.60
C THR A 165 9.81 2.41 6.47
N ALA A 166 10.98 2.39 5.82
CA ALA A 166 11.78 3.59 5.58
C ALA A 166 11.01 4.63 4.73
N ALA A 167 10.21 4.17 3.76
CA ALA A 167 9.35 5.04 2.97
C ALA A 167 8.25 5.70 3.80
N LEU A 168 7.55 4.94 4.65
CA LEU A 168 6.51 5.48 5.53
C LEU A 168 7.06 6.53 6.51
N GLU A 169 8.22 6.27 7.09
CA GLU A 169 8.93 7.23 7.95
C GLU A 169 9.31 8.50 7.17
N LEU A 170 9.79 8.35 5.93
CA LEU A 170 10.10 9.46 5.06
C LEU A 170 8.87 10.31 4.73
N LEU A 171 7.77 9.67 4.36
CA LEU A 171 6.52 10.33 3.98
C LEU A 171 5.86 11.02 5.17
N ARG A 172 6.01 10.48 6.39
CA ARG A 172 5.59 11.13 7.62
C ARG A 172 6.26 12.48 7.80
N ASP A 173 7.57 12.56 7.58
CA ASP A 173 8.34 13.79 7.78
C ASP A 173 8.28 14.73 6.56
N HIS A 174 7.67 14.30 5.47
CA HIS A 174 7.57 15.08 4.24
C HIS A 174 6.56 16.22 4.38
N SER A 175 7.04 17.47 4.30
CA SER A 175 6.22 18.68 4.22
C SER A 175 5.85 18.93 2.76
N SER A 176 4.59 19.20 2.48
CA SER A 176 4.13 19.61 1.15
C SER A 176 4.92 20.84 0.67
N GLY A 177 5.88 20.63 -0.24
CA GLY A 177 6.74 21.69 -0.79
C GLY A 177 8.23 21.36 -0.91
N THR A 178 8.73 20.31 -0.23
CA THR A 178 10.12 19.86 -0.42
C THR A 178 10.20 18.77 -1.48
N GLY A 179 11.12 18.85 -2.45
CA GLY A 179 11.39 17.74 -3.38
C GLY A 179 10.39 17.54 -4.54
N VAL A 180 9.87 18.63 -5.12
CA VAL A 180 9.04 18.55 -6.33
C VAL A 180 9.81 17.83 -7.45
N GLY A 181 9.30 16.68 -7.88
CA GLY A 181 9.79 15.95 -9.06
C GLY A 181 10.69 14.75 -8.78
N SER A 182 11.19 14.55 -7.54
CA SER A 182 11.93 13.32 -7.20
C SER A 182 10.99 12.15 -6.95
N THR A 183 11.35 10.95 -7.40
CA THR A 183 10.57 9.74 -7.08
C THR A 183 10.89 9.28 -5.66
N LEU A 184 9.98 8.52 -5.06
CA LEU A 184 10.22 7.94 -3.73
C LEU A 184 11.47 7.06 -3.71
N ALA A 185 11.74 6.32 -4.80
CA ALA A 185 12.95 5.53 -4.95
C ALA A 185 14.22 6.39 -4.87
N ASP A 186 14.26 7.53 -5.55
CA ASP A 186 15.43 8.42 -5.55
C ASP A 186 15.71 8.98 -4.16
N VAL A 187 14.66 9.37 -3.42
CA VAL A 187 14.84 9.93 -2.07
C VAL A 187 15.26 8.84 -1.07
N LEU A 188 14.74 7.61 -1.22
CA LEU A 188 15.19 6.47 -0.41
C LEU A 188 16.67 6.14 -0.67
N GLU A 189 17.08 6.14 -1.94
CA GLU A 189 18.47 5.94 -2.33
C GLU A 189 19.38 7.03 -1.77
N GLY A 190 18.95 8.30 -1.81
CA GLY A 190 19.68 9.41 -1.20
C GLY A 190 19.88 9.30 0.31
N ARG A 191 19.03 8.54 1.03
CA ARG A 191 19.19 8.28 2.48
C ARG A 191 20.07 7.07 2.78
N ASP A 192 19.88 5.97 2.04
CA ASP A 192 20.61 4.73 2.23
C ASP A 192 20.70 3.96 0.90
N ILE A 193 21.76 4.24 0.15
CA ILE A 193 22.00 3.67 -1.18
C ILE A 193 22.03 2.13 -1.11
N GLN A 194 22.70 1.56 -0.10
CA GLN A 194 22.87 0.10 -0.01
C GLN A 194 21.54 -0.60 0.21
N ARG A 195 20.71 -0.10 1.13
CA ARG A 195 19.38 -0.64 1.39
C ARG A 195 18.46 -0.48 0.19
N ALA A 196 18.42 0.71 -0.40
CA ALA A 196 17.57 1.01 -1.55
C ALA A 196 17.92 0.14 -2.75
N GLU A 197 19.22 -0.06 -3.04
CA GLU A 197 19.68 -0.91 -4.13
C GLU A 197 19.31 -2.38 -3.89
N ARG A 198 19.50 -2.89 -2.67
CA ARG A 198 19.11 -4.27 -2.33
C ARG A 198 17.61 -4.49 -2.54
N ALA A 199 16.78 -3.58 -2.03
CA ALA A 199 15.33 -3.65 -2.24
C ALA A 199 14.97 -3.55 -3.74
N ARG A 200 15.65 -2.70 -4.50
CA ARG A 200 15.45 -2.57 -5.95
C ARG A 200 15.73 -3.88 -6.68
N ILE A 201 16.82 -4.56 -6.33
CA ILE A 201 17.19 -5.86 -6.92
C ILE A 201 16.08 -6.90 -6.65
N ASP A 202 15.68 -7.05 -5.39
CA ASP A 202 14.68 -8.05 -4.98
C ASP A 202 13.31 -7.78 -5.63
N LEU A 203 12.86 -6.52 -5.59
CA LEU A 203 11.61 -6.10 -6.24
C LEU A 203 11.63 -6.33 -7.76
N LYS A 204 12.77 -6.04 -8.41
CA LYS A 204 12.91 -6.23 -9.85
C LYS A 204 12.91 -7.71 -10.22
N ALA A 205 13.59 -8.56 -9.45
CA ALA A 205 13.58 -10.01 -9.67
C ALA A 205 12.16 -10.59 -9.62
N ARG A 206 11.38 -10.19 -8.60
CA ARG A 206 9.96 -10.56 -8.46
C ARG A 206 9.09 -10.02 -9.61
N SER A 207 9.28 -8.76 -9.99
CA SER A 207 8.57 -8.14 -11.13
C SER A 207 8.88 -8.84 -12.46
N ASP A 208 10.13 -9.23 -12.69
CA ASP A 208 10.55 -9.93 -13.91
C ASP A 208 9.96 -11.35 -13.96
N SER A 209 9.96 -12.07 -12.82
CA SER A 209 9.28 -13.36 -12.66
C SER A 209 7.79 -13.27 -13.02
N ARG A 210 7.10 -12.24 -12.51
CA ARG A 210 5.71 -11.92 -12.89
C ARG A 210 5.55 -11.67 -14.39
N ALA A 211 6.42 -10.87 -14.99
CA ALA A 211 6.35 -10.54 -16.41
C ALA A 211 6.54 -11.79 -17.31
N GLN A 212 7.45 -12.69 -16.94
CA GLN A 212 7.69 -13.94 -17.65
C GLN A 212 6.45 -14.85 -17.64
N ARG A 213 5.79 -15.01 -16.50
CA ARG A 213 4.55 -15.81 -16.41
C ARG A 213 3.41 -15.22 -17.24
N ASN A 214 3.24 -13.90 -17.22
CA ASN A 214 2.22 -13.23 -18.03
C ASN A 214 2.47 -13.40 -19.53
N LYS A 215 3.74 -13.38 -19.98
CA LYS A 215 4.12 -13.71 -21.36
C LYS A 215 3.79 -15.17 -21.71
N GLY A 216 4.07 -16.11 -20.81
CA GLY A 216 3.74 -17.53 -20.98
C GLY A 216 2.23 -17.75 -21.15
N ARG A 217 1.40 -17.16 -20.28
CA ARG A 217 -0.07 -17.26 -20.35
C ARG A 217 -0.63 -16.67 -21.64
N LYS A 218 -0.07 -15.56 -22.14
CA LYS A 218 -0.49 -14.97 -23.41
C LYS A 218 -0.20 -15.91 -24.58
N ARG A 219 1.00 -16.48 -24.65
CA ARG A 219 1.38 -17.46 -25.68
C ARG A 219 0.46 -18.68 -25.69
N SER A 220 0.12 -19.23 -24.52
CA SER A 220 -0.81 -20.38 -24.45
C SER A 220 -2.23 -20.08 -24.91
N ARG A 221 -2.69 -18.83 -24.83
CA ARG A 221 -4.01 -18.41 -25.35
C ARG A 221 -4.01 -18.19 -26.86
N ASP A 222 -2.86 -17.80 -27.42
CA ASP A 222 -2.70 -17.53 -28.84
C ASP A 222 -2.43 -18.80 -29.67
N VAL A 223 -2.21 -19.96 -29.02
CA VAL A 223 -2.22 -21.26 -29.70
C VAL A 223 -3.67 -21.58 -30.07
N GLU A 224 -3.99 -21.47 -31.35
CA GLU A 224 -5.29 -21.90 -31.89
C GLU A 224 -5.63 -23.30 -31.36
N PRO A 225 -6.81 -23.49 -30.75
CA PRO A 225 -7.22 -24.82 -30.33
C PRO A 225 -7.19 -25.74 -31.56
N PRO A 226 -6.66 -26.97 -31.43
CA PRO A 226 -6.52 -27.88 -32.56
C PRO A 226 -7.84 -27.96 -33.33
N ALA A 227 -7.77 -27.71 -34.64
CA ALA A 227 -8.90 -27.74 -35.54
C ALA A 227 -9.58 -29.12 -35.47
N GLY A 228 -10.63 -29.25 -34.65
CA GLY A 228 -11.28 -30.53 -34.41
C GLY A 228 -12.23 -30.59 -33.22
N LEU A 229 -12.09 -29.71 -32.21
CA LEU A 229 -13.04 -29.64 -31.11
C LEU A 229 -14.18 -28.67 -31.45
N GLN A 230 -15.13 -29.13 -32.26
CA GLN A 230 -16.42 -28.45 -32.45
C GLN A 230 -17.09 -28.28 -31.09
N SER A 231 -17.20 -27.03 -30.65
CA SER A 231 -18.00 -26.59 -29.52
C SER A 231 -19.40 -27.19 -29.61
N GLY A 232 -19.66 -28.18 -28.75
CA GLY A 232 -20.96 -28.80 -28.60
C GLY A 232 -21.99 -27.74 -28.22
N ARG A 233 -22.84 -27.39 -29.19
CA ARG A 233 -23.95 -26.44 -29.06
C ARG A 233 -24.84 -26.92 -27.91
N ARG A 234 -24.74 -26.30 -26.72
CA ARG A 234 -25.64 -26.60 -25.60
C ARG A 234 -27.07 -26.22 -25.98
N VAL A 235 -27.86 -27.22 -26.39
CA VAL A 235 -29.30 -27.07 -26.62
C VAL A 235 -29.96 -26.86 -25.25
N ARG A 236 -30.34 -25.61 -24.95
CA ARG A 236 -31.22 -25.29 -23.83
C ARG A 236 -32.59 -25.91 -24.11
N LYS A 237 -32.92 -27.01 -23.43
CA LYS A 237 -34.32 -27.48 -23.32
C LYS A 237 -35.14 -26.40 -22.63
N ARG A 238 -36.00 -25.69 -23.36
CA ARG A 238 -37.12 -24.95 -22.80
C ARG A 238 -38.09 -25.99 -22.19
N ARG A 239 -38.33 -25.92 -20.89
CA ARG A 239 -39.47 -26.59 -20.26
C ARG A 239 -40.70 -25.75 -20.55
N ASN A 240 -41.70 -26.36 -21.17
CA ASN A 240 -43.10 -25.92 -21.09
C ASN A 240 -43.68 -26.35 -19.76
#